data_AF-A0A5B7K7M0-F1
#
_entry.id   AF-A0A5B7K7M0-F1
#
_cell.length_a   1.000
_cell.length_b   1.000
_cell.length_c   1.000
_cell.angle_alpha   90.00
_cell.angle_beta   90.00
_cell.angle_gamma   90.00
#
_symmetry.space_group_name_H-M   'P 1'
#
loop_
_entity.id
_entity.type
_entity.pdbx_description
1 polymer ?
#
loop_
_entity_poly.entity_id
_entity_poly.type
_entity_poly.pdbx_seq_one_letter_code
_entity_poly.pdbx_strand_id
1 'polypeptide(L)'
;MSRMLSILKTIANRYPVTRGIATYSLLLPASNITQQLLDPNRKNYDPYETLHFGVFGACILAPSLYCWVCTANVMVRMETLRGAILKVSK
;
A
#
# COMPACT_ATOMS: atom_id res chain seq x y z
N MET A 1 28.27 2.12 1.86
CA MET A 1 26.98 2.12 1.14
C MET A 1 26.34 0.72 0.94
N SER A 2 27.10 -0.36 0.75
CA SER A 2 26.53 -1.72 0.51
C SER A 2 25.77 -2.33 1.70
N ARG A 3 26.22 -2.05 2.93
CA ARG A 3 25.66 -2.64 4.16
C ARG A 3 24.21 -2.20 4.44
N MET A 4 23.88 -0.94 4.14
CA MET A 4 22.55 -0.36 4.35
C MET A 4 21.51 -0.94 3.39
N LEU A 5 21.88 -1.07 2.10
CA LEU A 5 21.05 -1.72 1.08
C LEU A 5 20.78 -3.19 1.42
N SER A 6 21.77 -3.88 2.00
CA SER A 6 21.66 -5.28 2.41
C SER A 6 20.62 -5.46 3.52
N ILE A 7 20.63 -4.59 4.53
CA ILE A 7 19.68 -4.61 5.65
C ILE A 7 18.26 -4.29 5.16
N LEU A 8 18.10 -3.28 4.30
CA LEU A 8 16.81 -2.95 3.70
C LEU A 8 16.25 -4.12 2.89
N LYS A 9 17.09 -4.82 2.14
CA LYS A 9 16.68 -6.01 1.38
C LYS A 9 16.27 -7.17 2.29
N THR A 10 16.97 -7.37 3.40
CA THR A 10 16.62 -8.38 4.41
C THR A 10 15.30 -8.07 5.10
N ILE A 11 15.08 -6.82 5.48
CA ILE A 11 13.82 -6.36 6.11
C ILE A 11 12.66 -6.47 5.12
N ALA A 12 12.87 -6.06 3.86
CA ALA A 12 11.87 -6.15 2.79
C ALA A 12 11.45 -7.60 2.48
N ASN A 13 12.40 -8.54 2.53
CA ASN A 13 12.12 -9.96 2.33
C ASN A 13 11.47 -10.62 3.55
N ARG A 14 11.77 -10.15 4.77
CA ARG A 14 11.23 -10.73 6.02
C ARG A 14 9.81 -10.25 6.32
N TYR A 15 9.48 -9.00 5.98
CA TYR A 15 8.15 -8.44 6.21
C TYR A 15 7.55 -7.94 4.89
N PRO A 16 6.68 -8.70 4.21
CA PRO A 16 6.10 -8.27 2.93
C PRO A 16 5.32 -6.95 3.03
N VAL A 17 4.82 -6.63 4.22
CA VAL A 17 4.16 -5.34 4.55
C VAL A 17 5.06 -4.14 4.29
N THR A 18 6.37 -4.27 4.51
CA THR A 18 7.32 -3.15 4.35
C THR A 18 7.44 -2.69 2.91
N ARG A 19 7.21 -3.57 1.93
CA ARG A 19 7.10 -3.19 0.51
C ARG A 19 5.87 -2.31 0.28
N GLY A 20 4.74 -2.68 0.91
CA GLY A 20 3.52 -1.86 0.90
C GLY A 20 3.74 -0.49 1.53
N ILE A 21 4.36 -0.43 2.72
CA ILE A 21 4.68 0.83 3.41
C ILE A 21 5.51 1.76 2.51
N ALA A 22 6.55 1.23 1.87
CA ALA A 22 7.39 2.02 0.96
C ALA A 22 6.61 2.54 -0.26
N THR A 23 5.78 1.71 -0.89
CA THR A 23 4.96 2.12 -2.04
C THR A 23 3.92 3.18 -1.65
N TYR A 24 3.15 2.95 -0.58
CA TYR A 24 2.09 3.88 -0.17
C TYR A 24 2.63 5.20 0.39
N SER A 25 3.80 5.16 1.05
CA SER A 25 4.50 6.37 1.50
C SER A 25 4.89 7.31 0.35
N LEU A 26 5.03 6.81 -0.88
CA LEU A 26 5.38 7.63 -2.05
C LEU A 26 4.14 7.94 -2.90
N LEU A 27 3.24 6.97 -3.04
CA LEU A 27 2.06 7.09 -3.89
C LEU A 27 1.08 8.13 -3.36
N LEU A 28 0.83 8.17 -2.05
CA LEU A 28 -0.10 9.13 -1.44
C LEU A 28 0.38 10.59 -1.50
N PRO A 29 1.64 10.92 -1.18
CA PRO A 29 2.13 12.29 -1.37
C PRO A 29 2.22 12.65 -2.86
N ALA A 30 2.59 11.73 -3.75
CA ALA A 30 2.56 11.99 -5.20
C ALA A 30 1.14 12.29 -5.72
N SER A 31 0.14 11.58 -5.18
CA SER A 31 -1.27 11.80 -5.50
C SER A 31 -1.76 13.14 -4.96
N ASN A 32 -1.42 13.47 -3.71
CA ASN A 32 -1.76 14.76 -3.10
C ASN A 32 -1.13 15.93 -3.88
N ILE A 33 0.15 15.82 -4.24
CA ILE A 33 0.83 16.82 -5.09
C ILE A 33 0.04 17.01 -6.40
N THR A 34 -0.29 15.94 -7.10
CA THR A 34 -1.03 16.03 -8.37
C THR A 34 -2.41 16.68 -8.18
N GLN A 35 -3.12 16.37 -7.09
CA GLN A 35 -4.40 17.00 -6.74
C GLN A 35 -4.24 18.49 -6.42
N GLN A 36 -3.21 18.88 -5.68
CA GLN A 36 -2.92 20.29 -5.40
C GLN A 36 -2.54 21.07 -6.67
N LEU A 37 -1.88 20.44 -7.65
CA LEU A 37 -1.58 21.07 -8.93
C LEU A 37 -2.82 21.24 -9.83
N LEU A 38 -3.78 20.33 -9.73
CA LEU A 38 -4.99 20.35 -10.57
C LEU A 38 -6.12 21.21 -9.99
N ASP A 39 -6.07 21.56 -8.70
CA ASP A 39 -7.15 22.30 -8.04
C ASP A 39 -7.11 23.79 -8.42
N PRO A 40 -8.09 24.29 -9.20
CA PRO A 40 -8.11 25.68 -9.65
C PRO A 40 -8.39 26.68 -8.52
N ASN A 41 -8.86 26.22 -7.36
CA ASN A 41 -9.16 27.08 -6.21
C ASN A 41 -7.96 27.28 -5.28
N ARG A 42 -6.89 26.48 -5.42
CA ARG A 42 -5.67 26.63 -4.62
C ARG A 42 -4.62 27.44 -5.35
N LYS A 43 -4.26 28.60 -4.77
CA LYS A 43 -3.18 29.45 -5.29
C LYS A 43 -1.77 29.04 -4.84
N ASN A 44 -1.65 28.33 -3.73
CA ASN A 44 -0.36 27.98 -3.13
C ASN A 44 -0.29 26.48 -2.83
N TYR A 45 0.87 25.90 -3.11
CA TYR A 45 1.21 24.53 -2.75
C TYR A 45 1.44 24.43 -1.24
N ASP A 46 0.78 23.47 -0.58
CA ASP A 46 0.96 23.20 0.85
C ASP A 46 1.78 21.91 1.06
N PRO A 47 3.07 22.02 1.40
CA PRO A 47 3.93 20.86 1.64
C PRO A 47 3.57 20.10 2.92
N TYR A 48 2.91 20.75 3.89
CA TYR A 48 2.57 20.13 5.16
C TYR A 48 1.46 19.09 4.99
N GLU A 49 0.50 19.38 4.12
CA GLU A 49 -0.55 18.45 3.77
C GLU A 49 0.01 17.22 3.04
N THR A 50 0.90 17.42 2.06
CA THR A 50 1.60 16.33 1.37
C THR A 50 2.34 15.41 2.35
N LEU A 51 3.02 15.99 3.35
CA LEU A 51 3.76 15.23 4.36
C LEU A 51 2.82 14.42 5.27
N HIS A 52 1.70 15.02 5.69
CA HIS A 52 0.65 14.31 6.43
C HIS A 52 0.11 13.11 5.66
N PHE A 53 -0.18 13.28 4.37
CA PHE A 53 -0.64 12.16 3.52
C PHE A 53 0.42 11.08 3.35
N GLY A 54 1.70 11.43 3.30
CA GLY A 54 2.81 10.47 3.32
C GLY A 54 2.88 9.65 4.60
N VAL A 55 2.84 10.31 5.77
CA VAL A 55 2.92 9.64 7.08
C VAL A 55 1.66 8.81 7.35
N PHE A 56 0.48 9.35 7.08
CA PHE A 56 -0.78 8.62 7.19
C PHE A 56 -0.79 7.40 6.26
N GLY A 57 -0.27 7.57 5.04
CA GLY A 57 -0.07 6.53 4.06
C GLY A 57 0.80 5.38 4.52
N ALA A 58 1.96 5.71 5.09
CA ALA A 58 2.94 4.76 5.55
C ALA A 58 2.50 4.01 6.81
N CYS A 59 1.95 4.73 7.80
CA CYS A 59 1.73 4.19 9.14
C CYS A 59 0.33 3.60 9.36
N ILE A 60 -0.69 4.10 8.68
CA ILE A 60 -2.09 3.68 8.91
C ILE A 60 -2.63 2.91 7.71
N LEU A 61 -2.50 3.47 6.51
CA LEU A 61 -3.06 2.86 5.30
C LEU A 61 -2.34 1.56 4.93
N ALA A 62 -1.00 1.53 4.95
CA ALA A 62 -0.27 0.33 4.55
C ALA A 62 -0.53 -0.90 5.46
N PRO A 63 -0.54 -0.79 6.81
CA PRO A 63 -0.93 -1.92 7.67
C PRO A 63 -2.40 -2.32 7.50
N SER A 64 -3.29 -1.34 7.33
CA SER A 64 -4.73 -1.59 7.15
C SER A 64 -5.02 -2.33 5.83
N LEU A 65 -4.38 -1.91 4.73
CA LEU A 65 -4.49 -2.58 3.42
C LEU A 65 -3.88 -3.98 3.45
N TYR A 66 -2.76 -4.16 4.16
CA TYR A 66 -2.20 -5.50 4.33
C TYR A 66 -3.18 -6.41 5.10
N CYS A 67 -3.76 -5.92 6.19
CA CYS A 67 -4.80 -6.63 6.93
C CYS A 67 -6.00 -6.95 6.02
N TRP A 68 -6.45 -5.99 5.23
CA TRP A 68 -7.54 -6.18 4.27
C TRP A 68 -7.23 -7.28 3.25
N VAL A 69 -6.04 -7.27 2.66
CA VAL A 69 -5.61 -8.30 1.70
C VAL A 69 -5.51 -9.66 2.38
N CYS A 70 -5.03 -9.75 3.61
CA CYS A 70 -5.04 -11.00 4.39
C CYS A 70 -6.47 -11.50 4.62
N THR A 71 -7.39 -10.64 5.06
CA THR A 71 -8.78 -11.01 5.30
C THR A 71 -9.48 -11.41 4.01
N ALA A 72 -9.29 -10.67 2.92
CA ALA A 72 -9.82 -11.02 1.59
C ALA A 72 -9.25 -12.36 1.11
N ASN A 73 -7.96 -12.63 1.32
CA ASN A 73 -7.38 -13.94 1.03
C ASN A 73 -8.01 -15.04 1.87
N VAL A 74 -8.34 -14.82 3.14
CA VAL A 74 -9.04 -15.83 3.97
C VAL A 74 -10.45 -16.06 3.45
N MET A 75 -11.18 -15.01 3.10
CA MET A 75 -12.54 -15.12 2.54
C MET A 75 -12.55 -15.85 1.20
N VAL A 76 -11.60 -15.55 0.31
CA VAL A 76 -11.53 -16.12 -1.04
C VAL A 76 -10.85 -17.50 -1.06
N ARG A 77 -9.95 -17.82 -0.11
CA ARG A 77 -9.23 -19.12 -0.06
C ARG A 77 -10.08 -20.33 0.36
N MET A 78 -11.35 -20.15 0.71
CA MET A 78 -12.26 -21.29 0.95
C MET A 78 -13.03 -21.77 -0.28
N GLU A 79 -12.82 -21.17 -1.46
CA GLU A 79 -13.19 -21.79 -2.73
C GLU A 79 -11.92 -22.03 -3.55
N THR A 80 -11.18 -23.09 -3.23
CA THR A 80 -10.11 -23.55 -4.13
C THR A 80 -10.67 -23.62 -5.55
N LEU A 81 -9.91 -23.18 -6.56
CA LEU A 81 -10.31 -23.29 -7.98
C LEU A 81 -10.85 -24.70 -8.31
N ARG A 82 -10.29 -25.75 -7.68
CA ARG A 82 -10.82 -27.13 -7.71
C ARG A 82 -12.24 -27.25 -7.14
N GLY A 83 -12.53 -26.67 -5.98
CA GLY A 83 -13.88 -26.60 -5.41
C GLY A 83 -14.85 -25.81 -6.29
N ALA A 84 -14.43 -24.69 -6.87
CA ALA A 84 -15.26 -23.91 -7.79
C ALA A 84 -15.57 -24.68 -9.09
N ILE A 85 -14.58 -25.38 -9.66
CA ILE A 85 -14.76 -26.25 -10.84
C ILE A 85 -15.69 -27.43 -10.51
N LEU A 86 -15.52 -28.06 -9.33
CA LEU A 86 -16.39 -29.15 -8.88
C LEU A 86 -17.84 -28.69 -8.57
N LYS A 87 -18.03 -27.43 -8.14
CA LYS A 87 -19.34 -26.83 -7.87
C LYS A 87 -20.09 -26.46 -9.15
N VAL A 88 -19.37 -26.14 -10.24
CA VAL A 88 -19.95 -25.90 -11.57
C VAL A 88 -20.23 -27.20 -12.34
N SER A 89 -19.47 -28.27 -12.05
CA SER A 89 -19.62 -29.58 -12.72
C SER A 89 -20.76 -30.46 -12.16
N LYS A 90 -21.51 -30.00 -11.16
CA LYS A 90 -22.60 -30.74 -10.51
C LYS A 90 -23.92 -30.04 -10.79
#